data_AF-A0A936KA64-F1
#
_entry.id   AF-A0A936KA64-F1
#
_cell.length_a   1.000
_cell.length_b   1.000
_cell.length_c   1.000
_cell.angle_alpha   90.00
_cell.angle_beta   90.00
_cell.angle_gamma   90.00
#
_symmetry.space_group_name_H-M   'P 1'
#
loop_
_entity.id
_entity.type
_entity.pdbx_description
1 polymer ?
#
loop_
_entity_poly.entity_id
_entity_poly.type
_entity_poly.pdbx_seq_one_letter_code
_entity_poly.pdbx_strand_id
1 'polypeptide(L)'
;MNPWLKIALILGTLAIASVFAVALLMRMRREKASAPLEKARANPDACEDAEDIEPEQDDAEPEEAEEPESLTAEAAEAEPASDPVIEDPMAGRLSRLRSRGLQEQEDVLAPITLSRVAEPVLPQVIDEERFPEVEGTPEEQAEAARTAELKAMIKAEAQPAIAFRREFPPEQTNKITTFFGGEPYAPAEFEWPRSQTTRLPLTFMGQIDCRALPGFAARQHVPSTGILYFFADLSRQSGLEDGSYVLHLEGQQGPLYEHPAPDFAPRCFGAEAPLAFPWIDRTKASEDRFPRIFPKWAMTAAAIETYPDTSPAKWDDDTPGRHEELRRALVEKCWADALDMPPAAAPLVPQDDAGEDSVWLPFPEFPHSWRAIELVSGQLLHDLYARRIAEEKVRVLLEQANSWVERARAEKLQSSPSPEDAEAFRDWLAALAKRDDLLSAHGNRNQALSLVNTALGKVAALSVEQALREGGGQARAIPNEAVERVATRHTGMLGHQMLGLGAIMAGEAPTYAERHVLLIQLHDDAALWWAFGGGAWQYWILPSDLAARRFDRTVLIWTGAAQG
;
A
#
# COMPACT_ATOMS: atom_id res chain seq x y z
N MET A 1 20.29 -17.92 37.80
CA MET A 1 18.99 -17.20 37.79
C MET A 1 18.13 -17.84 36.71
N ASN A 2 16.94 -18.34 37.05
CA ASN A 2 16.07 -19.09 36.14
C ASN A 2 15.72 -18.23 34.90
N PRO A 3 15.87 -18.73 33.66
CA PRO A 3 15.53 -18.00 32.43
C PRO A 3 14.08 -17.48 32.42
N TRP A 4 13.14 -18.21 33.02
CA TRP A 4 11.75 -17.77 33.18
C TRP A 4 11.59 -16.55 34.10
N LEU A 5 12.45 -16.41 35.11
CA LEU A 5 12.44 -15.27 36.01
C LEU A 5 12.95 -13.99 35.32
N LYS A 6 13.88 -14.12 34.35
CA LYS A 6 14.33 -12.98 33.52
C LYS A 6 13.23 -12.50 32.58
N ILE A 7 12.52 -13.43 31.94
CA ILE A 7 11.40 -13.10 31.04
C ILE A 7 10.26 -12.42 31.82
N ALA A 8 9.90 -12.94 32.99
CA ALA A 8 8.88 -12.32 33.84
C ALA A 8 9.28 -10.92 34.31
N LEU A 9 10.56 -10.68 34.62
CA LEU A 9 11.05 -9.36 35.02
C LEU A 9 10.99 -8.36 33.85
N ILE A 10 11.37 -8.79 32.64
CA ILE A 10 11.32 -7.96 31.42
C ILE A 10 9.87 -7.58 31.07
N LEU A 11 8.95 -8.56 31.11
CA LEU A 11 7.53 -8.30 30.87
C LEU A 11 6.91 -7.39 31.93
N GLY A 12 7.30 -7.54 33.20
CA GLY A 12 6.88 -6.65 34.29
C GLY A 12 7.35 -5.21 34.08
N THR A 13 8.60 -4.99 33.65
CA THR A 13 9.11 -3.65 33.37
C THR A 13 8.45 -2.99 32.15
N LEU A 14 8.12 -3.77 31.10
CA LEU A 14 7.40 -3.27 29.93
C LEU A 14 5.96 -2.86 30.28
N ALA A 15 5.26 -3.63 31.09
CA ALA A 15 3.91 -3.29 31.55
C ALA A 15 3.88 -1.98 32.36
N ILE A 16 4.86 -1.77 33.25
CA ILE A 16 4.98 -0.55 34.05
C ILE A 16 5.30 0.67 33.15
N ALA A 17 6.19 0.50 32.16
CA ALA A 17 6.53 1.55 31.22
C ALA A 17 5.32 2.00 30.38
N SER A 18 4.48 1.06 29.91
CA SER A 18 3.25 1.39 29.18
C SER A 18 2.24 2.16 30.02
N VAL A 19 2.07 1.83 31.30
CA VAL A 19 1.15 2.56 32.20
C VAL A 19 1.64 4.00 32.42
N PHE A 20 2.96 4.21 32.57
CA PHE A 20 3.54 5.55 32.68
C PHE A 20 3.41 6.38 31.40
N ALA A 21 3.58 5.76 30.22
CA ALA A 21 3.40 6.43 28.93
C ALA A 21 1.96 6.91 28.73
N VAL A 22 0.96 6.07 29.06
CA VAL A 22 -0.46 6.42 28.99
C VAL A 22 -0.80 7.54 29.99
N ALA A 23 -0.28 7.49 31.22
CA ALA A 23 -0.50 8.54 32.22
C ALA A 23 0.13 9.88 31.79
N LEU A 24 1.31 9.86 31.15
CA LEU A 24 1.96 11.05 30.62
C LEU A 24 1.16 11.68 29.47
N LEU A 25 0.67 10.85 28.54
CA LEU A 25 -0.20 11.28 27.44
C LEU A 25 -1.51 11.90 27.94
N MET A 26 -2.15 11.30 28.94
CA MET A 26 -3.35 11.86 29.56
C MET A 26 -3.08 13.20 30.26
N ARG A 27 -1.93 13.36 30.92
CA ARG A 27 -1.52 14.63 31.53
C ARG A 27 -1.28 15.72 30.49
N MET A 28 -0.58 15.41 29.40
CA MET A 28 -0.33 16.36 28.31
C MET A 28 -1.63 16.83 27.62
N ARG A 29 -2.61 15.94 27.46
CA ARG A 29 -3.94 16.32 26.95
C ARG A 29 -4.69 17.25 27.91
N ARG A 30 -4.55 17.04 29.22
CA ARG A 30 -5.20 17.87 30.25
C ARG A 30 -4.60 19.28 30.33
N GLU A 31 -3.28 19.40 30.12
CA GLU A 31 -2.57 20.69 30.09
C GLU A 31 -2.89 21.48 28.80
N LYS A 32 -3.07 20.82 27.65
CA LYS A 32 -3.54 21.48 26.42
C LYS A 32 -4.99 21.97 26.49
N ALA A 33 -5.86 21.27 27.23
CA ALA A 33 -7.26 21.65 27.39
C ALA A 33 -7.49 22.80 28.39
N SER A 34 -6.46 23.24 29.12
CA SER A 34 -6.57 24.25 30.19
C SER A 34 -5.85 25.57 29.92
N ALA A 35 -5.31 25.79 28.71
CA ALA A 35 -4.74 27.08 28.33
C ALA A 35 -5.85 28.10 28.01
N PRO A 36 -5.97 29.23 28.74
CA PRO A 36 -6.99 30.25 28.45
C PRO A 36 -6.62 31.10 27.23
N LEU A 37 -7.59 31.28 26.33
CA LEU A 37 -7.59 32.28 25.26
C LEU A 37 -7.74 33.67 25.86
N GLU A 38 -6.63 34.31 26.25
CA GLU A 38 -6.66 35.71 26.66
C GLU A 38 -5.35 36.42 26.29
N LYS A 39 -5.31 36.98 25.07
CA LYS A 39 -4.56 38.20 24.70
C LYS A 39 -4.69 38.50 23.20
N ALA A 40 -5.74 39.22 22.85
CA ALA A 40 -5.80 40.00 21.61
C ALA A 40 -6.81 41.14 21.81
N ARG A 41 -6.43 42.18 22.57
CA ARG A 41 -7.03 43.54 22.51
C ARG A 41 -6.27 44.51 23.43
N ALA A 42 -6.17 45.76 22.96
CA ALA A 42 -5.48 46.95 23.50
C ALA A 42 -3.97 46.95 23.21
N ASN A 43 -3.39 47.93 22.50
CA ASN A 43 -3.56 49.38 22.67
C ASN A 43 -3.12 50.18 21.42
N PRO A 44 -3.86 51.23 20.97
CA PRO A 44 -3.39 52.24 20.03
C PRO A 44 -2.95 53.50 20.79
N ASP A 45 -1.67 53.86 20.74
CA ASP A 45 -1.18 55.23 20.99
C ASP A 45 0.36 55.25 20.98
N ALA A 46 0.92 55.80 19.91
CA ALA A 46 2.20 56.51 19.91
C ALA A 46 2.35 57.23 18.55
N CYS A 47 1.99 58.52 18.54
CA CYS A 47 2.44 59.51 17.58
C CYS A 47 3.87 59.95 17.87
N GLU A 48 4.46 60.67 16.91
CA GLU A 48 5.76 61.38 16.90
C GLU A 48 6.92 60.43 16.49
N ASP A 49 7.61 60.61 15.36
CA ASP A 49 8.12 61.84 14.75
C ASP A 49 8.03 61.84 13.21
N ALA A 50 7.83 63.04 12.68
CA ALA A 50 7.89 63.38 11.27
C ALA A 50 9.32 63.78 10.89
N GLU A 51 9.81 63.33 9.73
CA GLU A 51 10.76 64.09 8.92
C GLU A 51 10.70 63.64 7.44
N ASP A 52 10.62 64.66 6.60
CA ASP A 52 10.98 64.76 5.19
C ASP A 52 10.08 64.16 4.07
N ILE A 53 9.32 65.10 3.52
CA ILE A 53 8.65 65.13 2.21
C ILE A 53 9.69 65.59 1.16
N GLU A 54 9.82 64.89 0.04
CA GLU A 54 9.68 65.48 -1.30
C GLU A 54 9.04 64.46 -2.27
N PRO A 55 8.11 64.87 -3.16
CA PRO A 55 7.30 63.96 -3.97
C PRO A 55 7.74 63.91 -5.44
N GLU A 56 7.70 62.73 -6.05
CA GLU A 56 7.51 62.62 -7.50
C GLU A 56 6.04 62.30 -7.78
N GLN A 57 5.41 63.25 -8.47
CA GLN A 57 4.08 63.15 -9.07
C GLN A 57 4.17 62.22 -10.28
N ASP A 58 3.23 61.30 -10.41
CA ASP A 58 2.74 60.93 -11.74
C ASP A 58 1.24 60.64 -11.68
N ASP A 59 0.55 61.36 -12.54
CA ASP A 59 -0.90 61.48 -12.66
C ASP A 59 -1.47 60.29 -13.45
N ALA A 60 -2.53 59.66 -12.94
CA ALA A 60 -3.60 59.09 -13.78
C ALA A 60 -4.85 58.80 -12.92
N GLU A 61 -5.89 59.59 -13.17
CA GLU A 61 -7.25 59.46 -12.61
C GLU A 61 -7.96 58.15 -13.04
N PRO A 62 -8.96 57.68 -12.26
CA PRO A 62 -9.79 56.53 -12.57
C PRO A 62 -11.09 56.93 -13.31
N GLU A 63 -11.55 56.11 -14.25
CA GLU A 63 -12.89 56.21 -14.83
C GLU A 63 -13.95 55.52 -13.95
N GLU A 64 -15.09 56.19 -13.86
CA GLU A 64 -16.26 55.92 -13.03
C GLU A 64 -17.23 54.85 -13.62
N ALA A 65 -18.05 54.33 -12.70
CA ALA A 65 -19.45 53.86 -12.87
C ALA A 65 -19.66 52.52 -13.63
N GLU A 66 -20.60 51.64 -13.28
CA GLU A 66 -21.96 51.80 -12.75
C GLU A 66 -22.38 50.58 -11.90
N GLU A 67 -23.10 50.80 -10.79
CA GLU A 67 -24.09 49.86 -10.26
C GLU A 67 -25.38 49.92 -11.11
N PRO A 68 -26.24 48.89 -11.08
CA PRO A 68 -27.45 49.11 -10.28
C PRO A 68 -28.07 47.87 -9.57
N GLU A 69 -28.69 48.20 -8.44
CA GLU A 69 -30.03 47.80 -7.97
C GLU A 69 -30.34 46.35 -7.54
N SER A 70 -30.34 46.20 -6.21
CA SER A 70 -31.41 45.70 -5.34
C SER A 70 -32.63 44.97 -5.94
N LEU A 71 -32.90 43.77 -5.40
CA LEU A 71 -34.26 43.26 -5.19
C LEU A 71 -34.40 42.72 -3.77
N THR A 72 -35.39 43.28 -3.07
CA THR A 72 -35.82 43.00 -1.70
C THR A 72 -36.92 41.94 -1.63
N ALA A 73 -37.05 41.34 -0.43
CA ALA A 73 -38.19 40.61 0.13
C ALA A 73 -38.42 39.20 -0.47
N GLU A 74 -38.77 38.16 0.30
CA GLU A 74 -39.83 38.13 1.30
C GLU A 74 -39.65 36.92 2.23
N ALA A 75 -39.81 37.15 3.53
CA ALA A 75 -39.89 36.12 4.56
C ALA A 75 -41.34 35.66 4.69
N ALA A 76 -41.58 34.34 4.73
CA ALA A 76 -42.86 33.77 5.12
C ALA A 76 -42.62 32.72 6.23
N GLU A 77 -43.18 33.03 7.39
CA GLU A 77 -43.36 32.14 8.53
C GLU A 77 -44.31 30.99 8.18
N ALA A 78 -44.01 29.78 8.66
CA ALA A 78 -45.00 28.72 8.82
C ALA A 78 -44.67 27.83 10.02
N GLU A 79 -45.68 27.71 10.89
CA GLU A 79 -45.75 26.97 12.16
C GLU A 79 -45.56 25.43 12.04
N PRO A 80 -45.32 24.72 13.17
CA PRO A 80 -44.92 23.32 13.16
C PRO A 80 -46.12 22.37 13.05
N ALA A 81 -46.12 21.52 12.03
CA ALA A 81 -47.09 20.44 11.87
C ALA A 81 -46.53 19.10 12.38
N SER A 82 -47.29 18.57 13.35
CA SER A 82 -47.32 17.24 13.95
C SER A 82 -46.88 16.04 13.09
N ASP A 83 -46.24 15.08 13.78
CA ASP A 83 -45.94 13.71 13.38
C ASP A 83 -47.09 12.98 12.66
N PRO A 84 -46.81 12.30 11.53
CA PRO A 84 -47.59 11.15 11.12
C PRO A 84 -46.91 9.87 11.60
N VAL A 85 -47.63 9.15 12.46
CA VAL A 85 -47.45 7.72 12.73
C VAL A 85 -47.49 6.96 11.41
N ILE A 86 -46.36 6.43 10.97
CA ILE A 86 -46.30 5.44 9.88
C ILE A 86 -46.44 4.06 10.51
N GLU A 87 -47.63 3.48 10.34
CA GLU A 87 -47.90 2.08 10.61
C GLU A 87 -47.03 1.19 9.71
N ASP A 88 -46.33 0.24 10.34
CA ASP A 88 -45.54 -0.81 9.73
C ASP A 88 -46.44 -1.78 8.92
N PRO A 89 -46.37 -1.83 7.57
CA PRO A 89 -47.16 -2.77 6.77
C PRO A 89 -46.51 -4.17 6.64
N MET A 90 -45.38 -4.42 7.33
CA MET A 90 -44.61 -5.66 7.23
C MET A 90 -44.89 -6.69 8.35
N ALA A 91 -45.75 -6.38 9.33
CA ALA A 91 -46.16 -7.34 10.37
C ALA A 91 -47.25 -8.34 9.91
N GLY A 92 -47.86 -8.15 8.74
CA GLY A 92 -48.99 -8.99 8.25
C GLY A 92 -48.66 -10.03 7.18
N ARG A 93 -47.42 -10.07 6.65
CA ARG A 93 -47.05 -10.94 5.51
C ARG A 93 -46.21 -12.18 5.86
N LEU A 94 -45.71 -12.29 7.08
CA LEU A 94 -44.88 -13.44 7.51
C LEU A 94 -45.67 -14.61 8.12
N SER A 95 -47.01 -14.53 8.19
CA SER A 95 -47.88 -15.58 8.73
C SER A 95 -48.64 -16.39 7.67
N ARG A 96 -48.42 -16.16 6.36
CA ARG A 96 -49.11 -16.88 5.27
C ARG A 96 -48.20 -17.65 4.29
N LEU A 97 -46.89 -17.77 4.56
CA LEU A 97 -45.93 -18.49 3.72
C LEU A 97 -45.26 -19.70 4.42
N ARG A 98 -45.89 -20.23 5.49
CA ARG A 98 -45.41 -21.43 6.21
C ARG A 98 -46.31 -22.65 6.10
N SER A 99 -47.29 -22.66 5.19
CA SER A 99 -48.25 -23.77 5.07
C SER A 99 -48.70 -24.03 3.62
N ARG A 100 -47.76 -24.03 2.67
CA ARG A 100 -47.95 -24.57 1.32
C ARG A 100 -46.59 -24.77 0.64
N GLY A 101 -46.15 -26.02 0.55
CA GLY A 101 -44.89 -26.38 -0.09
C GLY A 101 -44.22 -27.64 0.46
N LEU A 102 -45.00 -28.62 0.92
CA LEU A 102 -44.57 -29.98 1.24
C LEU A 102 -45.61 -30.93 0.64
N GLN A 103 -45.55 -31.10 -0.67
CA GLN A 103 -46.12 -32.20 -1.45
C GLN A 103 -46.00 -31.81 -2.92
N GLU A 104 -45.01 -32.40 -3.61
CA GLU A 104 -44.94 -32.67 -5.05
C GLU A 104 -43.47 -32.74 -5.49
N GLN A 105 -42.84 -33.92 -5.33
CA GLN A 105 -41.83 -34.46 -6.24
C GLN A 105 -41.37 -35.86 -5.77
N GLU A 106 -42.30 -36.81 -5.78
CA GLU A 106 -41.99 -38.24 -5.95
C GLU A 106 -42.65 -38.63 -7.27
N ASP A 107 -41.85 -38.82 -8.33
CA ASP A 107 -42.12 -39.68 -9.50
C ASP A 107 -41.24 -39.26 -10.69
N VAL A 108 -39.97 -39.70 -10.74
CA VAL A 108 -39.28 -40.10 -11.98
C VAL A 108 -38.09 -40.99 -11.61
N LEU A 109 -38.29 -42.30 -11.42
CA LEU A 109 -37.21 -43.29 -11.58
C LEU A 109 -37.80 -44.57 -12.20
N ALA A 110 -37.61 -44.72 -13.51
CA ALA A 110 -37.83 -45.97 -14.23
C ALA A 110 -36.59 -46.88 -14.12
N PRO A 111 -36.74 -48.21 -14.02
CA PRO A 111 -35.61 -49.12 -13.86
C PRO A 111 -34.93 -49.45 -15.19
N ILE A 112 -33.62 -49.21 -15.28
CA ILE A 112 -32.78 -49.69 -16.39
C ILE A 112 -32.31 -51.11 -16.04
N THR A 113 -32.76 -52.07 -16.83
CA THR A 113 -32.30 -53.47 -16.88
C THR A 113 -30.84 -53.54 -17.35
N LEU A 114 -29.94 -54.09 -16.53
CA LEU A 114 -28.57 -54.45 -16.92
C LEU A 114 -28.48 -55.96 -17.18
N SER A 115 -28.09 -56.29 -18.41
CA SER A 115 -27.80 -57.64 -18.89
C SER A 115 -26.52 -58.21 -18.29
N ARG A 116 -26.54 -59.54 -18.11
CA ARG A 116 -25.44 -60.47 -17.79
C ARG A 116 -24.02 -59.98 -18.13
N VAL A 117 -23.17 -59.90 -17.11
CA VAL A 117 -21.70 -59.96 -17.24
C VAL A 117 -21.19 -61.16 -16.42
N ALA A 118 -20.22 -61.86 -16.99
CA ALA A 118 -19.71 -63.16 -16.62
C ALA A 118 -19.09 -63.25 -15.21
N GLU A 119 -19.06 -64.47 -14.69
CA GLU A 119 -18.43 -64.85 -13.42
C GLU A 119 -16.96 -64.40 -13.33
N PRO A 120 -16.49 -63.86 -12.19
CA PRO A 120 -15.10 -63.54 -12.00
C PRO A 120 -14.28 -64.82 -11.72
N VAL A 121 -13.29 -65.05 -12.57
CA VAL A 121 -12.20 -66.00 -12.34
C VAL A 121 -11.35 -65.48 -11.18
N LEU A 122 -11.25 -66.24 -10.10
CA LEU A 122 -10.36 -65.97 -8.97
C LEU A 122 -8.89 -66.01 -9.45
N PRO A 123 -8.10 -64.94 -9.28
CA PRO A 123 -6.65 -65.03 -9.47
C PRO A 123 -6.04 -65.82 -8.31
N GLN A 124 -5.07 -66.66 -8.68
CA GLN A 124 -4.28 -67.47 -7.77
C GLN A 124 -3.44 -66.59 -6.83
N VAL A 125 -3.35 -67.04 -5.58
CA VAL A 125 -2.28 -66.85 -4.58
C VAL A 125 -1.33 -65.68 -4.87
N ILE A 126 -1.55 -64.56 -4.17
CA ILE A 126 -0.58 -63.47 -4.06
C ILE A 126 0.46 -63.88 -3.02
N ASP A 127 1.73 -63.79 -3.42
CA ASP A 127 2.95 -63.93 -2.63
C ASP A 127 2.88 -63.15 -1.30
N GLU A 128 3.28 -63.78 -0.20
CA GLU A 128 3.37 -63.19 1.15
C GLU A 128 4.62 -62.31 1.37
N GLU A 129 5.31 -61.86 0.33
CA GLU A 129 6.58 -61.12 0.48
C GLU A 129 6.49 -59.65 0.08
N ARG A 130 6.93 -58.81 1.03
CA ARG A 130 7.11 -57.34 1.01
C ARG A 130 5.86 -56.49 1.24
N PHE A 131 5.51 -56.35 2.52
CA PHE A 131 5.05 -55.06 3.00
C PHE A 131 6.19 -54.05 2.77
N PRO A 132 5.97 -52.91 2.07
CA PRO A 132 6.97 -51.86 2.04
C PRO A 132 7.26 -51.46 3.49
N GLU A 133 8.53 -51.45 3.88
CA GLU A 133 8.95 -50.86 5.15
C GLU A 133 8.43 -49.43 5.18
N VAL A 134 7.38 -49.19 5.99
CA VAL A 134 6.87 -47.84 6.20
C VAL A 134 7.91 -47.17 7.11
N GLU A 135 8.78 -46.36 6.51
CA GLU A 135 9.79 -45.59 7.24
C GLU A 135 9.10 -44.70 8.29
N GLY A 136 9.60 -44.74 9.53
CA GLY A 136 9.13 -43.92 10.64
C GLY A 136 8.44 -44.68 11.77
N THR A 137 8.53 -44.12 12.97
CA THR A 137 7.82 -44.58 14.17
C THR A 137 6.29 -44.41 14.03
N PRO A 138 5.46 -45.15 14.77
CA PRO A 138 4.00 -44.95 14.77
C PRO A 138 3.57 -43.52 15.11
N GLU A 139 4.38 -42.81 15.90
CA GLU A 139 4.16 -41.40 16.26
C GLU A 139 4.42 -40.47 15.08
N GLU A 140 5.52 -40.65 14.34
CA GLU A 140 5.83 -39.89 13.13
C GLU A 140 4.78 -40.12 12.02
N GLN A 141 4.29 -41.35 11.88
CA GLN A 141 3.22 -41.67 10.94
C GLN A 141 1.89 -41.00 11.33
N ALA A 142 1.56 -40.97 12.62
CA ALA A 142 0.37 -40.28 13.11
C ALA A 142 0.45 -38.75 12.90
N GLU A 143 1.62 -38.14 13.13
CA GLU A 143 1.86 -36.71 12.92
C GLU A 143 1.80 -36.33 11.42
N ALA A 144 2.38 -37.17 10.55
CA ALA A 144 2.29 -37.00 9.11
C ALA A 144 0.84 -37.11 8.59
N ALA A 145 0.07 -38.07 9.12
CA ALA A 145 -1.34 -38.23 8.78
C ALA A 145 -2.17 -37.01 9.21
N ARG A 146 -1.96 -36.47 10.43
CA ARG A 146 -2.59 -35.24 10.89
C ARG A 146 -2.24 -34.06 10.00
N THR A 147 -0.96 -33.87 9.70
CA THR A 147 -0.48 -32.79 8.81
C THR A 147 -1.13 -32.88 7.42
N ALA A 148 -1.25 -34.08 6.87
CA ALA A 148 -1.89 -34.32 5.58
C ALA A 148 -3.40 -34.00 5.62
N GLU A 149 -4.09 -34.39 6.69
CA GLU A 149 -5.51 -34.09 6.88
C GLU A 149 -5.74 -32.57 7.07
N LEU A 150 -4.89 -31.87 7.84
CA LEU A 150 -5.01 -30.41 8.02
C LEU A 150 -4.81 -29.68 6.69
N LYS A 151 -3.80 -30.09 5.93
CA LYS A 151 -3.54 -29.57 4.60
C LYS A 151 -4.72 -29.83 3.65
N ALA A 152 -5.38 -30.98 3.75
CA ALA A 152 -6.58 -31.27 2.97
C ALA A 152 -7.76 -30.38 3.35
N MET A 153 -7.95 -30.10 4.66
CA MET A 153 -8.96 -29.16 5.13
C MET A 153 -8.72 -27.74 4.61
N ILE A 154 -7.48 -27.23 4.72
CA ILE A 154 -7.11 -25.90 4.19
C ILE A 154 -7.42 -25.81 2.69
N LYS A 155 -7.08 -26.85 1.93
CA LYS A 155 -7.36 -26.90 0.49
C LYS A 155 -8.84 -27.02 0.15
N ALA A 156 -9.64 -27.67 0.98
CA ALA A 156 -11.08 -27.81 0.74
C ALA A 156 -11.82 -26.46 0.79
N GLU A 157 -11.26 -25.48 1.51
CA GLU A 157 -11.79 -24.12 1.65
C GLU A 157 -11.10 -23.11 0.72
N ALA A 158 -10.22 -23.58 -0.18
CA ALA A 158 -9.51 -22.71 -1.10
C ALA A 158 -10.47 -21.98 -2.06
N GLN A 159 -10.21 -20.69 -2.30
CA GLN A 159 -10.97 -19.89 -3.26
C GLN A 159 -10.09 -19.42 -4.41
N PRO A 160 -10.58 -19.50 -5.65
CA PRO A 160 -9.82 -19.05 -6.79
C PRO A 160 -9.72 -17.52 -6.81
N ALA A 161 -8.53 -17.01 -7.13
CA ALA A 161 -8.22 -15.59 -7.20
C ALA A 161 -7.28 -15.29 -8.36
N ILE A 162 -6.96 -14.02 -8.53
CA ILE A 162 -5.99 -13.51 -9.50
C ILE A 162 -4.90 -12.78 -8.72
N ALA A 163 -3.65 -13.26 -8.83
CA ALA A 163 -2.49 -12.56 -8.31
C ALA A 163 -1.93 -11.61 -9.37
N PHE A 164 -1.35 -10.50 -8.92
CA PHE A 164 -0.63 -9.56 -9.77
C PHE A 164 0.86 -9.54 -9.42
N ARG A 165 1.72 -9.68 -10.43
CA ARG A 165 3.17 -9.50 -10.34
C ARG A 165 3.60 -8.35 -11.22
N ARG A 166 4.58 -7.57 -10.78
CA ARG A 166 5.20 -6.53 -11.58
C ARG A 166 6.04 -7.15 -12.71
N GLU A 167 5.96 -6.55 -13.89
CA GLU A 167 6.91 -6.85 -14.97
C GLU A 167 8.21 -6.09 -14.70
N PHE A 168 9.29 -6.84 -14.53
CA PHE A 168 10.61 -6.30 -14.22
C PHE A 168 11.70 -7.04 -15.02
N PRO A 169 12.68 -6.32 -15.62
CA PRO A 169 12.80 -4.86 -15.67
C PRO A 169 11.66 -4.22 -16.49
N PRO A 170 11.36 -2.92 -16.26
CA PRO A 170 10.25 -2.26 -16.96
C PRO A 170 10.55 -2.15 -18.46
N GLU A 171 9.63 -2.63 -19.30
CA GLU A 171 9.70 -2.41 -20.76
C GLU A 171 9.24 -1.00 -21.12
N GLN A 172 10.03 -0.28 -21.93
CA GLN A 172 9.72 1.11 -22.30
C GLN A 172 8.76 1.26 -23.49
N THR A 173 8.48 0.17 -24.22
CA THR A 173 7.95 0.25 -25.60
C THR A 173 6.48 -0.08 -25.75
N ASN A 174 5.84 -0.65 -24.72
CA ASN A 174 4.49 -1.18 -24.84
C ASN A 174 3.46 -0.29 -24.14
N LYS A 175 2.36 0.03 -24.85
CA LYS A 175 1.16 0.59 -24.21
C LYS A 175 0.53 -0.50 -23.34
N ILE A 176 0.95 -0.55 -22.09
CA ILE A 176 0.42 -1.47 -21.08
C ILE A 176 -0.96 -0.96 -20.63
N THR A 177 -1.97 -1.84 -20.64
CA THR A 177 -3.34 -1.53 -20.20
C THR A 177 -3.72 -2.09 -18.83
N THR A 178 -2.85 -2.93 -18.24
CA THR A 178 -2.95 -3.42 -16.87
C THR A 178 -1.69 -3.03 -16.08
N PHE A 179 -1.82 -2.06 -15.18
CA PHE A 179 -0.70 -1.51 -14.41
C PHE A 179 -1.18 -0.84 -13.13
N PHE A 180 -0.31 -0.75 -12.12
CA PHE A 180 -0.58 0.02 -10.90
C PHE A 180 0.29 1.28 -10.83
N GLY A 181 -0.22 2.30 -10.13
CA GLY A 181 0.32 3.65 -10.12
C GLY A 181 0.27 4.33 -11.50
N GLY A 182 1.02 5.41 -11.66
CA GLY A 182 1.08 6.18 -12.90
C GLY A 182 -0.20 6.99 -13.20
N GLU A 183 -0.38 7.29 -14.47
CA GLU A 183 -1.54 8.00 -14.99
C GLU A 183 -2.42 7.03 -15.79
N PRO A 184 -3.76 7.11 -15.64
CA PRO A 184 -4.68 6.22 -16.32
C PRO A 184 -4.68 6.49 -17.83
N TYR A 185 -4.78 5.41 -18.60
CA TYR A 185 -5.16 5.46 -20.01
C TYR A 185 -6.68 5.37 -20.13
N ALA A 186 -7.33 6.42 -20.64
CA ALA A 186 -8.80 6.49 -20.76
C ALA A 186 -9.24 7.26 -22.02
N PRO A 187 -10.53 7.19 -22.44
CA PRO A 187 -11.07 8.02 -23.52
C PRO A 187 -10.87 9.52 -23.28
N ALA A 188 -10.96 10.35 -24.32
CA ALA A 188 -10.69 11.80 -24.19
C ALA A 188 -11.63 12.51 -23.20
N GLU A 189 -12.84 11.99 -23.04
CA GLU A 189 -13.91 12.51 -22.17
C GLU A 189 -13.83 11.99 -20.73
N PHE A 190 -12.68 11.42 -20.33
CA PHE A 190 -12.49 10.87 -19.00
C PHE A 190 -12.58 11.96 -17.92
N GLU A 191 -13.55 11.82 -17.02
CA GLU A 191 -13.68 12.68 -15.85
C GLU A 191 -12.95 12.07 -14.65
N TRP A 192 -12.01 12.83 -14.09
CA TRP A 192 -11.24 12.38 -12.92
C TRP A 192 -12.14 12.25 -11.67
N PRO A 193 -12.20 11.07 -11.01
CA PRO A 193 -13.02 10.86 -9.82
C PRO A 193 -12.65 11.78 -8.65
N ARG A 194 -13.67 12.23 -7.93
CA ARG A 194 -13.52 13.15 -6.78
C ARG A 194 -14.13 12.57 -5.52
N SER A 195 -13.51 12.84 -4.38
CA SER A 195 -14.08 12.54 -3.08
C SER A 195 -15.45 13.22 -2.92
N GLN A 196 -16.44 12.50 -2.40
CA GLN A 196 -17.75 13.08 -2.11
C GLN A 196 -17.66 14.13 -0.99
N THR A 197 -16.84 13.88 0.02
CA THR A 197 -16.66 14.76 1.18
C THR A 197 -15.81 15.98 0.85
N THR A 198 -14.59 15.77 0.30
CA THR A 198 -13.62 16.88 0.12
C THR A 198 -13.73 17.54 -1.24
N ARG A 199 -14.40 16.91 -2.21
CA ARG A 199 -14.48 17.32 -3.63
C ARG A 199 -13.13 17.40 -4.35
N LEU A 200 -12.05 16.97 -3.67
CA LEU A 200 -10.71 16.87 -4.23
C LEU A 200 -10.57 15.64 -5.14
N PRO A 201 -9.69 15.67 -6.15
CA PRO A 201 -9.35 14.52 -6.97
C PRO A 201 -8.86 13.36 -6.11
N LEU A 202 -9.23 12.14 -6.47
CA LEU A 202 -8.73 10.94 -5.81
C LEU A 202 -7.39 10.51 -6.38
N THR A 203 -6.64 9.73 -5.59
CA THR A 203 -5.38 9.16 -6.03
C THR A 203 -5.65 7.92 -6.89
N PHE A 204 -5.09 7.90 -8.09
CA PHE A 204 -5.15 6.73 -8.97
C PHE A 204 -4.24 5.62 -8.43
N MET A 205 -4.82 4.43 -8.22
CA MET A 205 -4.10 3.26 -7.70
C MET A 205 -3.71 2.31 -8.82
N GLY A 206 -4.49 2.22 -9.89
CA GLY A 206 -4.16 1.37 -11.02
C GLY A 206 -5.33 1.11 -11.93
N GLN A 207 -5.05 0.45 -13.05
CA GLN A 207 -6.05 -0.03 -13.98
C GLN A 207 -5.80 -1.47 -14.39
N ILE A 208 -6.88 -2.17 -14.74
CA ILE A 208 -6.87 -3.56 -15.17
C ILE A 208 -7.72 -3.67 -16.44
N ASP A 209 -7.10 -4.09 -17.54
CA ASP A 209 -7.82 -4.53 -18.72
C ASP A 209 -8.42 -5.91 -18.47
N CYS A 210 -9.74 -5.97 -18.43
CA CYS A 210 -10.45 -7.20 -18.17
C CYS A 210 -10.11 -8.31 -19.18
N ARG A 211 -9.74 -7.98 -20.42
CA ARG A 211 -9.39 -8.98 -21.44
C ARG A 211 -8.07 -9.69 -21.13
N ALA A 212 -7.18 -9.06 -20.37
CA ALA A 212 -5.88 -9.60 -20.00
C ALA A 212 -5.96 -10.54 -18.77
N LEU A 213 -7.11 -10.62 -18.10
CA LEU A 213 -7.28 -11.46 -16.91
C LEU A 213 -7.40 -12.95 -17.29
N PRO A 214 -6.78 -13.86 -16.52
CA PRO A 214 -6.84 -15.30 -16.79
C PRO A 214 -8.27 -15.86 -16.62
N GLY A 215 -8.57 -16.93 -17.36
CA GLY A 215 -9.86 -17.62 -17.29
C GLY A 215 -9.91 -18.66 -16.17
N PHE A 216 -10.96 -18.63 -15.34
CA PHE A 216 -11.28 -19.63 -14.32
C PHE A 216 -12.75 -19.46 -13.86
N ALA A 217 -13.29 -20.37 -13.05
CA ALA A 217 -14.73 -20.40 -12.75
C ALA A 217 -15.28 -19.07 -12.19
N ALA A 218 -14.63 -18.45 -11.20
CA ALA A 218 -15.09 -17.20 -10.61
C ALA A 218 -14.87 -15.96 -11.51
N ARG A 219 -14.10 -16.09 -12.61
CA ARG A 219 -13.89 -15.03 -13.60
C ARG A 219 -15.19 -14.57 -14.25
N GLN A 220 -16.22 -15.42 -14.28
CA GLN A 220 -17.52 -15.12 -14.86
C GLN A 220 -18.23 -13.90 -14.24
N HIS A 221 -17.87 -13.55 -13.00
CA HIS A 221 -18.46 -12.41 -12.30
C HIS A 221 -17.78 -11.08 -12.64
N VAL A 222 -16.52 -11.12 -13.08
CA VAL A 222 -15.79 -9.93 -13.54
C VAL A 222 -16.14 -9.69 -15.02
N PRO A 223 -16.29 -8.45 -15.50
CA PRO A 223 -16.52 -8.16 -16.92
C PRO A 223 -15.48 -8.86 -17.80
N SER A 224 -15.87 -9.43 -18.94
CA SER A 224 -14.91 -10.04 -19.88
C SER A 224 -14.16 -9.00 -20.72
N THR A 225 -14.67 -7.77 -20.78
CA THR A 225 -14.09 -6.66 -21.54
C THR A 225 -14.16 -5.34 -20.77
N GLY A 226 -13.49 -4.32 -21.29
CA GLY A 226 -13.38 -3.02 -20.67
C GLY A 226 -12.19 -2.90 -19.71
N ILE A 227 -12.05 -1.72 -19.12
CA ILE A 227 -10.98 -1.40 -18.17
C ILE A 227 -11.62 -1.04 -16.83
N LEU A 228 -11.12 -1.66 -15.77
CA LEU A 228 -11.41 -1.27 -14.39
C LEU A 228 -10.34 -0.28 -13.93
N TYR A 229 -10.75 0.86 -13.37
CA TYR A 229 -9.87 1.87 -12.80
C TYR A 229 -10.11 1.95 -11.30
N PHE A 230 -9.06 1.96 -10.51
CA PHE A 230 -9.13 1.95 -9.04
C PHE A 230 -8.58 3.26 -8.49
N PHE A 231 -9.36 3.91 -7.63
CA PHE A 231 -9.01 5.16 -6.97
C PHE A 231 -9.21 5.06 -5.46
N ALA A 232 -8.38 5.79 -4.71
CA ALA A 232 -8.46 5.88 -3.25
C ALA A 232 -8.27 7.32 -2.77
N ASP A 233 -8.92 7.67 -1.65
CA ASP A 233 -8.63 8.91 -0.91
C ASP A 233 -7.51 8.66 0.10
N LEU A 234 -6.26 8.82 -0.34
CA LEU A 234 -5.08 8.66 0.52
C LEU A 234 -4.81 9.88 1.40
N SER A 235 -5.65 10.92 1.35
CA SER A 235 -5.49 12.08 2.22
C SER A 235 -5.97 11.82 3.66
N ARG A 236 -6.69 10.72 3.88
CA ARG A 236 -7.26 10.34 5.19
C ARG A 236 -6.63 9.05 5.72
N GLN A 237 -6.27 9.05 7.00
CA GLN A 237 -5.82 7.85 7.73
C GLN A 237 -6.98 6.96 8.22
N SER A 238 -8.18 7.50 8.36
CA SER A 238 -9.32 6.78 8.94
C SER A 238 -10.26 6.29 7.84
N GLY A 239 -10.38 4.96 7.70
CA GLY A 239 -11.41 4.35 6.89
C GLY A 239 -12.81 4.83 7.27
N LEU A 240 -13.67 4.99 6.26
CA LEU A 240 -15.06 4.53 6.19
C LEU A 240 -15.86 5.33 5.13
N GLU A 241 -16.51 4.54 4.28
CA GLU A 241 -17.77 4.76 3.53
C GLU A 241 -17.86 5.88 2.48
N ASP A 242 -17.07 6.95 2.56
CA ASP A 242 -17.14 8.04 1.59
C ASP A 242 -16.17 7.84 0.42
N GLY A 243 -16.64 7.12 -0.61
CA GLY A 243 -16.17 7.30 -1.99
C GLY A 243 -14.95 6.48 -2.40
N SER A 244 -15.06 5.16 -2.37
CA SER A 244 -14.32 4.32 -3.32
C SER A 244 -14.86 4.53 -4.72
N TYR A 245 -13.96 4.74 -5.68
CA TYR A 245 -14.34 4.83 -7.08
C TYR A 245 -13.61 3.76 -7.84
N VAL A 246 -14.33 2.66 -8.03
CA VAL A 246 -14.02 1.76 -9.13
C VAL A 246 -14.84 2.23 -10.32
N LEU A 247 -14.16 2.64 -11.38
CA LEU A 247 -14.81 2.93 -12.64
C LEU A 247 -14.64 1.73 -13.56
N HIS A 248 -15.71 1.38 -14.27
CA HIS A 248 -15.66 0.41 -15.35
C HIS A 248 -16.05 1.10 -16.65
N LEU A 249 -15.12 1.13 -17.59
CA LEU A 249 -15.39 1.60 -18.95
C LEU A 249 -15.42 0.39 -19.88
N GLU A 250 -16.62 0.05 -20.37
CA GLU A 250 -16.83 -1.04 -21.33
C GLU A 250 -16.15 -0.73 -22.69
N GLY A 251 -15.79 -1.79 -23.44
CA GLY A 251 -15.08 -1.77 -24.72
C GLY A 251 -15.28 -0.53 -25.60
N GLN A 252 -14.16 0.10 -25.95
CA GLN A 252 -14.09 1.43 -26.55
C GLN A 252 -14.57 1.53 -28.01
N GLN A 253 -15.11 2.71 -28.37
CA GLN A 253 -15.21 3.21 -29.75
C GLN A 253 -14.13 4.25 -30.11
N GLY A 254 -12.97 4.27 -29.42
CA GLY A 254 -11.96 5.31 -29.66
C GLY A 254 -10.58 5.03 -29.05
N PRO A 255 -9.58 5.86 -29.37
CA PRO A 255 -8.23 5.76 -28.82
C PRO A 255 -8.19 6.05 -27.31
N LEU A 256 -7.23 5.44 -26.61
CA LEU A 256 -6.87 5.77 -25.23
C LEU A 256 -5.78 6.84 -25.20
N TYR A 257 -5.95 7.79 -24.28
CA TYR A 257 -4.99 8.84 -23.97
C TYR A 257 -4.57 8.72 -22.50
N GLU A 258 -3.32 9.05 -22.21
CA GLU A 258 -2.88 9.20 -20.82
C GLU A 258 -3.49 10.49 -20.26
N HIS A 259 -4.14 10.39 -19.10
CA HIS A 259 -4.77 11.52 -18.45
C HIS A 259 -3.94 11.96 -17.26
N PRO A 260 -3.31 13.15 -17.30
CA PRO A 260 -2.51 13.60 -16.19
C PRO A 260 -3.37 13.87 -14.96
N ALA A 261 -2.80 13.61 -13.78
CA ALA A 261 -3.49 13.97 -12.55
C ALA A 261 -3.74 15.48 -12.52
N PRO A 262 -4.91 15.94 -12.07
CA PRO A 262 -5.18 17.38 -11.97
C PRO A 262 -4.14 18.08 -11.10
N ASP A 263 -3.74 19.32 -11.44
CA ASP A 263 -2.72 20.08 -10.70
C ASP A 263 -3.07 20.28 -9.21
N PHE A 264 -4.36 20.31 -8.90
CA PHE A 264 -4.92 20.45 -7.55
C PHE A 264 -5.21 19.11 -6.86
N ALA A 265 -4.82 17.97 -7.44
CA ALA A 265 -4.91 16.67 -6.79
C ALA A 265 -4.06 16.65 -5.52
N PRO A 266 -4.53 16.11 -4.38
CA PRO A 266 -3.72 16.05 -3.17
C PRO A 266 -2.43 15.25 -3.42
N ARG A 267 -1.38 15.59 -2.68
CA ARG A 267 -0.17 14.76 -2.63
C ARG A 267 -0.51 13.35 -2.12
N CYS A 268 0.20 12.34 -2.61
CA CYS A 268 0.10 10.98 -2.10
C CYS A 268 0.31 11.01 -0.56
N PHE A 269 -0.56 10.33 0.17
CA PHE A 269 -0.61 10.31 1.65
C PHE A 269 -0.98 11.64 2.34
N GLY A 270 -1.39 12.67 1.60
CA GLY A 270 -1.87 13.92 2.18
C GLY A 270 -0.89 14.50 3.22
N ALA A 271 -1.37 14.79 4.43
CA ALA A 271 -0.56 15.31 5.53
C ALA A 271 0.70 14.48 5.84
N GLU A 272 0.66 13.17 5.57
CA GLU A 272 1.72 12.20 5.90
C GLU A 272 2.77 12.00 4.80
N ALA A 273 2.65 12.72 3.68
CA ALA A 273 3.66 12.68 2.61
C ALA A 273 5.11 12.87 3.13
N PRO A 274 5.41 13.75 4.11
CA PRO A 274 6.77 13.88 4.67
C PRO A 274 7.27 12.68 5.47
N LEU A 275 6.39 11.75 5.86
CA LEU A 275 6.76 10.46 6.47
C LEU A 275 6.93 9.39 5.39
N ALA A 276 6.07 9.38 4.36
CA ALA A 276 6.14 8.43 3.25
C ALA A 276 7.32 8.70 2.29
N PHE A 277 7.70 9.98 2.13
CA PHE A 277 8.77 10.42 1.24
C PHE A 277 9.84 11.21 2.03
N PRO A 278 10.54 10.57 2.97
CA PRO A 278 11.46 11.25 3.89
C PRO A 278 12.60 11.97 3.17
N TRP A 279 12.99 11.53 1.97
CA TRP A 279 14.03 12.15 1.15
C TRP A 279 13.61 13.48 0.49
N ILE A 280 12.33 13.87 0.56
CA ILE A 280 11.88 15.19 0.08
C ILE A 280 12.00 16.17 1.24
N ASP A 281 12.83 17.20 1.06
CA ASP A 281 13.04 18.26 2.06
C ASP A 281 11.70 18.86 2.54
N ARG A 282 11.61 19.26 3.82
CA ARG A 282 10.38 19.67 4.54
C ARG A 282 10.14 21.18 4.56
N THR A 283 10.91 21.98 3.84
CA THR A 283 10.68 23.43 3.74
C THR A 283 9.35 23.76 3.07
N LYS A 284 8.76 24.95 3.30
CA LYS A 284 7.50 25.35 2.63
C LYS A 284 7.58 25.33 1.11
N ALA A 285 8.76 25.58 0.54
CA ALA A 285 9.00 25.45 -0.90
C ALA A 285 8.89 24.00 -1.42
N SER A 286 8.74 23.03 -0.51
CA SER A 286 8.66 21.61 -0.83
C SER A 286 7.27 21.04 -0.98
N GLU A 287 6.23 21.79 -0.58
CA GLU A 287 4.86 21.25 -0.58
C GLU A 287 4.41 20.81 -1.98
N ASP A 288 4.87 21.51 -3.03
CA ASP A 288 4.61 21.18 -4.43
C ASP A 288 5.50 20.05 -4.97
N ARG A 289 6.51 19.60 -4.21
CA ARG A 289 7.48 18.59 -4.64
C ARG A 289 7.06 17.17 -4.28
N PHE A 290 6.11 17.00 -3.36
CA PHE A 290 5.61 15.67 -3.02
C PHE A 290 4.85 15.08 -4.21
N PRO A 291 5.04 13.78 -4.50
CA PRO A 291 4.36 13.15 -5.62
C PRO A 291 2.85 13.18 -5.41
N ARG A 292 2.11 13.50 -6.48
CA ARG A 292 0.65 13.36 -6.57
C ARG A 292 0.22 12.08 -7.28
N ILE A 293 1.19 11.40 -7.89
CA ILE A 293 1.04 10.18 -8.67
C ILE A 293 2.12 9.18 -8.21
N PHE A 294 1.75 7.91 -8.10
CA PHE A 294 2.69 6.84 -7.81
C PHE A 294 3.48 6.42 -9.04
N PRO A 295 4.67 5.82 -8.88
CA PRO A 295 5.39 5.17 -9.97
C PRO A 295 4.50 4.14 -10.71
N LYS A 296 4.55 4.16 -12.05
CA LYS A 296 3.83 3.23 -12.91
C LYS A 296 4.57 1.90 -13.03
N TRP A 297 3.87 0.79 -12.80
CA TRP A 297 4.39 -0.56 -13.03
C TRP A 297 3.39 -1.44 -13.76
N ALA A 298 3.82 -2.01 -14.88
CA ALA A 298 3.08 -3.04 -15.59
C ALA A 298 2.86 -4.27 -14.71
N MET A 299 1.69 -4.89 -14.86
CA MET A 299 1.30 -6.04 -14.06
C MET A 299 0.92 -7.23 -14.94
N THR A 300 1.53 -8.38 -14.65
CA THR A 300 1.09 -9.68 -15.15
C THR A 300 0.09 -10.30 -14.17
N ALA A 301 -1.03 -10.79 -14.68
CA ALA A 301 -2.07 -11.46 -13.89
C ALA A 301 -1.97 -12.99 -14.04
N ALA A 302 -2.06 -13.73 -12.93
CA ALA A 302 -2.11 -15.19 -12.94
C ALA A 302 -3.20 -15.72 -12.01
N ALA A 303 -3.84 -16.83 -12.40
CA ALA A 303 -4.82 -17.49 -11.57
C ALA A 303 -4.12 -18.23 -10.42
N ILE A 304 -4.62 -18.05 -9.21
CA ILE A 304 -4.10 -18.68 -7.98
C ILE A 304 -5.25 -19.19 -7.12
N GLU A 305 -4.90 -19.88 -6.05
CA GLU A 305 -5.79 -20.22 -4.94
C GLU A 305 -5.41 -19.40 -3.71
N THR A 306 -6.43 -18.95 -2.99
CA THR A 306 -6.32 -18.29 -1.69
C THR A 306 -6.89 -19.20 -0.62
N TYR A 307 -6.36 -19.12 0.60
CA TYR A 307 -6.66 -20.07 1.67
C TYR A 307 -7.10 -19.31 2.93
N PRO A 308 -8.01 -19.87 3.75
CA PRO A 308 -8.52 -19.19 4.92
C PRO A 308 -7.43 -18.93 5.96
N ASP A 309 -7.45 -17.74 6.57
CA ASP A 309 -6.56 -17.39 7.69
C ASP A 309 -6.98 -18.08 9.00
N THR A 310 -8.25 -18.52 9.10
CA THR A 310 -8.81 -19.09 10.33
C THR A 310 -8.53 -20.59 10.45
N SER A 311 -7.84 -20.97 11.52
CA SER A 311 -7.60 -22.37 11.86
C SER A 311 -8.88 -23.10 12.30
N PRO A 312 -9.07 -24.38 11.93
CA PRO A 312 -10.21 -25.17 12.39
C PRO A 312 -10.16 -25.39 13.91
N ALA A 313 -11.27 -25.12 14.59
CA ALA A 313 -11.35 -25.10 16.06
C ALA A 313 -11.18 -26.47 16.78
N LYS A 314 -10.90 -27.57 16.08
CA LYS A 314 -11.24 -28.94 16.54
C LYS A 314 -10.08 -29.86 16.91
N TRP A 315 -8.82 -29.44 16.81
CA TRP A 315 -7.72 -30.40 16.71
C TRP A 315 -6.83 -30.50 17.96
N ASP A 316 -6.14 -29.44 18.39
CA ASP A 316 -5.38 -29.33 19.64
C ASP A 316 -4.87 -27.87 19.85
N ASP A 317 -4.20 -27.59 20.98
CA ASP A 317 -3.67 -26.24 21.32
C ASP A 317 -2.58 -25.72 20.36
N ASP A 318 -1.95 -26.60 19.56
CA ASP A 318 -0.85 -26.27 18.65
C ASP A 318 -1.30 -26.22 17.16
N THR A 319 -2.56 -26.57 16.90
CA THR A 319 -3.20 -26.52 15.58
C THR A 319 -3.12 -25.13 14.91
N PRO A 320 -3.27 -23.99 15.61
CA PRO A 320 -3.16 -22.68 14.97
C PRO A 320 -1.78 -22.42 14.34
N GLY A 321 -0.70 -22.83 15.02
CA GLY A 321 0.67 -22.66 14.52
C GLY A 321 0.93 -23.51 13.28
N ARG A 322 0.59 -24.81 13.35
CA ARG A 322 0.74 -25.73 12.21
C ARG A 322 -0.15 -25.33 11.03
N HIS A 323 -1.37 -24.86 11.29
CA HIS A 323 -2.26 -24.34 10.26
C HIS A 323 -1.62 -23.16 9.52
N GLU A 324 -1.11 -22.17 10.24
CA GLU A 324 -0.47 -21.00 9.62
C GLU A 324 0.78 -21.38 8.82
N GLU A 325 1.61 -22.27 9.34
CA GLU A 325 2.79 -22.75 8.61
C GLU A 325 2.42 -23.47 7.31
N LEU A 326 1.46 -24.39 7.36
CA LEU A 326 0.98 -25.12 6.17
C LEU A 326 0.29 -24.19 5.17
N ARG A 327 -0.55 -23.27 5.66
CA ARG A 327 -1.24 -22.28 4.84
C ARG A 327 -0.24 -21.39 4.12
N ARG A 328 0.75 -20.84 4.84
CA ARG A 328 1.82 -20.02 4.25
C ARG A 328 2.59 -20.80 3.19
N ALA A 329 2.97 -22.05 3.47
CA ALA A 329 3.67 -22.89 2.48
C ALA A 329 2.82 -23.18 1.23
N LEU A 330 1.50 -23.35 1.38
CA LEU A 330 0.57 -23.50 0.25
C LEU A 330 0.45 -22.22 -0.57
N VAL A 331 0.32 -21.07 0.08
CA VAL A 331 0.26 -19.75 -0.57
C VAL A 331 1.56 -19.50 -1.35
N GLU A 332 2.71 -19.60 -0.70
CA GLU A 332 4.03 -19.38 -1.32
C GLU A 332 4.23 -20.27 -2.56
N LYS A 333 3.91 -21.56 -2.43
CA LYS A 333 3.99 -22.49 -3.56
C LYS A 333 3.03 -22.11 -4.69
N CYS A 334 1.77 -21.80 -4.37
CA CYS A 334 0.77 -21.46 -5.37
C CYS A 334 1.16 -20.20 -6.17
N TRP A 335 1.65 -19.17 -5.49
CA TRP A 335 2.16 -17.96 -6.13
C TRP A 335 3.39 -18.26 -6.98
N ALA A 336 4.32 -19.08 -6.48
CA ALA A 336 5.56 -19.38 -7.19
C ALA A 336 5.28 -20.14 -8.50
N ASP A 337 4.42 -21.15 -8.43
CA ASP A 337 4.01 -21.95 -9.58
C ASP A 337 3.23 -21.12 -10.62
N ALA A 338 2.37 -20.19 -10.18
CA ALA A 338 1.51 -19.41 -11.07
C ALA A 338 2.22 -18.25 -11.78
N LEU A 339 3.23 -17.66 -11.13
CA LEU A 339 3.88 -16.43 -11.61
C LEU A 339 5.31 -16.64 -12.10
N ASP A 340 5.78 -17.89 -12.21
CA ASP A 340 7.15 -18.22 -12.61
C ASP A 340 8.17 -17.37 -11.83
N MET A 341 8.03 -17.38 -10.50
CA MET A 341 8.85 -16.54 -9.63
C MET A 341 10.26 -17.15 -9.55
N PRO A 342 11.32 -16.44 -10.01
CA PRO A 342 12.68 -16.94 -9.88
C PRO A 342 13.07 -17.07 -8.40
N PRO A 343 14.04 -17.93 -8.06
CA PRO A 343 14.55 -18.02 -6.70
C PRO A 343 15.04 -16.64 -6.24
N ALA A 344 14.77 -16.30 -4.98
CA ALA A 344 15.14 -15.01 -4.43
C ALA A 344 16.66 -14.79 -4.51
N ALA A 345 17.09 -13.83 -5.33
CA ALA A 345 18.46 -13.32 -5.27
C ALA A 345 18.68 -12.55 -3.96
N ALA A 346 19.94 -12.28 -3.60
CA ALA A 346 20.23 -11.40 -2.48
C ALA A 346 19.75 -9.97 -2.81
N PRO A 347 19.07 -9.27 -1.88
CA PRO A 347 18.62 -7.91 -2.13
C PRO A 347 19.82 -6.98 -2.41
N LEU A 348 19.57 -5.87 -3.10
CA LEU A 348 20.61 -4.87 -3.39
C LEU A 348 21.26 -4.32 -2.11
N VAL A 349 20.44 -4.14 -1.07
CA VAL A 349 20.90 -3.69 0.25
C VAL A 349 21.37 -4.90 1.05
N PRO A 350 22.61 -4.90 1.59
CA PRO A 350 23.08 -5.97 2.46
C PRO A 350 22.13 -6.18 3.65
N GLN A 351 21.78 -7.43 3.95
CA GLN A 351 20.93 -7.78 5.10
C GLN A 351 21.72 -7.79 6.42
N ASP A 352 23.01 -8.14 6.35
CA ASP A 352 23.95 -8.14 7.47
C ASP A 352 25.13 -7.21 7.14
N ASP A 353 25.49 -6.36 8.10
CA ASP A 353 26.66 -5.48 8.15
C ASP A 353 27.07 -4.87 6.80
N ALA A 354 26.36 -3.79 6.42
CA ALA A 354 26.82 -2.85 5.42
C ALA A 354 28.21 -2.34 5.82
N GLY A 355 29.26 -3.00 5.32
CA GLY A 355 30.68 -2.73 5.53
C GLY A 355 31.01 -2.24 6.93
N GLU A 356 31.36 -3.13 7.87
CA GLU A 356 31.63 -2.77 9.28
C GLU A 356 32.59 -1.55 9.43
N ASP A 357 33.47 -1.34 8.44
CA ASP A 357 34.49 -0.30 8.44
C ASP A 357 34.43 0.71 7.26
N SER A 358 33.46 0.64 6.34
CA SER A 358 33.46 1.55 5.16
C SER A 358 32.08 1.85 4.57
N VAL A 359 31.99 2.98 3.85
CA VAL A 359 30.76 3.38 3.14
C VAL A 359 30.44 2.33 2.08
N TRP A 360 29.24 1.76 2.18
CA TRP A 360 28.73 0.80 1.23
C TRP A 360 28.21 1.52 -0.02
N LEU A 361 28.62 1.08 -1.21
CA LEU A 361 28.06 1.54 -2.48
C LEU A 361 27.25 0.42 -3.13
N PRO A 362 26.09 0.72 -3.76
CA PRO A 362 25.28 -0.30 -4.44
C PRO A 362 26.02 -1.03 -5.56
N PHE A 363 26.86 -0.31 -6.28
CA PHE A 363 27.76 -0.78 -7.33
C PHE A 363 28.86 0.27 -7.56
N PRO A 364 30.00 -0.07 -8.19
CA PRO A 364 31.16 0.82 -8.32
C PRO A 364 30.87 2.16 -9.01
N GLU A 365 29.99 2.17 -10.01
CA GLU A 365 29.63 3.34 -10.81
C GLU A 365 28.62 4.27 -10.10
N PHE A 366 28.16 3.92 -8.90
CA PHE A 366 27.25 4.77 -8.14
C PHE A 366 27.95 6.09 -7.73
N PRO A 367 27.28 7.25 -7.83
CA PRO A 367 25.90 7.47 -8.29
C PRO A 367 25.74 7.45 -9.83
N HIS A 368 24.73 6.73 -10.33
CA HIS A 368 24.43 6.64 -11.77
C HIS A 368 23.63 7.83 -12.34
N SER A 369 23.03 8.65 -11.47
CA SER A 369 22.20 9.81 -11.84
C SER A 369 22.22 10.91 -10.78
N TRP A 370 21.92 12.15 -11.18
CA TRP A 370 21.69 13.25 -10.24
C TRP A 370 20.50 12.99 -9.32
N ARG A 371 19.50 12.23 -9.77
CA ARG A 371 18.40 11.74 -8.92
C ARG A 371 18.92 10.89 -7.76
N ALA A 372 19.89 10.01 -7.99
CA ALA A 372 20.48 9.20 -6.92
C ALA A 372 21.15 10.09 -5.85
N ILE A 373 21.85 11.15 -6.28
CA ILE A 373 22.44 12.16 -5.39
C ILE A 373 21.37 12.88 -4.57
N GLU A 374 20.27 13.33 -5.21
CA GLU A 374 19.15 13.98 -4.53
C GLU A 374 18.54 13.07 -3.46
N LEU A 375 18.23 11.81 -3.83
CA LEU A 375 17.58 10.86 -2.93
C LEU A 375 18.44 10.55 -1.70
N VAL A 376 19.74 10.30 -1.88
CA VAL A 376 20.66 10.00 -0.77
C VAL A 376 20.84 11.22 0.13
N SER A 377 21.05 12.40 -0.46
CA SER A 377 21.27 13.64 0.30
C SER A 377 20.02 14.07 1.06
N GLY A 378 18.85 13.92 0.44
CA GLY A 378 17.55 14.16 1.07
C GLY A 378 17.27 13.20 2.23
N GLN A 379 17.57 11.91 2.05
CA GLN A 379 17.43 10.92 3.13
C GLN A 379 18.38 11.21 4.30
N LEU A 380 19.60 11.66 4.02
CA LEU A 380 20.56 12.08 5.04
C LEU A 380 20.08 13.30 5.82
N LEU A 381 19.54 14.32 5.14
CA LEU A 381 18.92 15.48 5.79
C LEU A 381 17.82 15.03 6.76
N HIS A 382 16.92 14.16 6.31
CA HIS A 382 15.86 13.62 7.14
C HIS A 382 16.40 12.91 8.38
N ASP A 383 17.33 11.98 8.20
CA ASP A 383 17.87 11.19 9.31
C ASP A 383 18.67 12.06 10.30
N LEU A 384 19.35 13.12 9.83
CA LEU A 384 20.02 14.11 10.69
C LEU A 384 19.00 14.91 11.53
N TYR A 385 17.91 15.39 10.93
CA TYR A 385 16.84 16.07 11.67
C TYR A 385 16.15 15.15 12.68
N ALA A 386 15.90 13.88 12.31
CA ALA A 386 15.21 12.91 13.15
C ALA A 386 15.99 12.57 14.45
N ARG A 387 17.33 12.63 14.42
CA ARG A 387 18.19 12.32 15.57
C ARG A 387 18.16 13.37 16.68
N ARG A 388 17.49 14.52 16.50
CA ARG A 388 17.36 15.61 17.48
C ARG A 388 18.72 16.06 18.04
N ILE A 389 19.76 16.00 17.22
CA ILE A 389 21.08 16.54 17.57
C ILE A 389 20.97 18.06 17.56
N ALA A 390 21.62 18.72 18.52
CA ALA A 390 21.64 20.19 18.57
C ALA A 390 22.06 20.73 17.20
N GLU A 391 21.22 21.59 16.62
CA GLU A 391 21.35 22.02 15.23
C GLU A 391 22.73 22.64 14.98
N GLU A 392 23.27 23.39 15.94
CA GLU A 392 24.59 24.01 15.85
C GLU A 392 25.73 23.00 15.64
N LYS A 393 25.57 21.76 16.12
CA LYS A 393 26.57 20.68 15.96
C LYS A 393 26.54 20.05 14.58
N VAL A 394 25.36 20.01 13.95
CA VAL A 394 25.16 19.35 12.64
C VAL A 394 24.88 20.35 11.52
N ARG A 395 24.85 21.66 11.81
CA ARG A 395 24.52 22.73 10.85
C ARG A 395 25.34 22.63 9.57
N VAL A 396 26.66 22.46 9.70
CA VAL A 396 27.54 22.32 8.54
C VAL A 396 27.19 21.08 7.70
N LEU A 397 26.80 19.98 8.34
CA LEU A 397 26.38 18.76 7.64
C LEU A 397 25.03 18.94 6.94
N LEU A 398 24.10 19.64 7.59
CA LEU A 398 22.80 20.01 7.00
C LEU A 398 22.99 20.92 5.78
N GLU A 399 23.83 21.95 5.89
CA GLU A 399 24.17 22.85 4.77
C GLU A 399 24.82 22.09 3.61
N GLN A 400 25.76 21.17 3.90
CA GLN A 400 26.39 20.33 2.88
C GLN A 400 25.40 19.40 2.18
N ALA A 401 24.58 18.66 2.93
CA ALA A 401 23.58 17.77 2.34
C ALA A 401 22.54 18.56 1.53
N ASN A 402 22.11 19.73 2.00
CA ASN A 402 21.23 20.62 1.25
C ASN A 402 21.90 21.15 -0.03
N SER A 403 23.19 21.47 0.01
CA SER A 403 23.92 21.91 -1.20
C SER A 403 23.95 20.84 -2.29
N TRP A 404 24.07 19.56 -1.94
CA TRP A 404 23.99 18.45 -2.89
C TRP A 404 22.58 18.27 -3.46
N VAL A 405 21.55 18.44 -2.64
CA VAL A 405 20.16 18.44 -3.09
C VAL A 405 19.90 19.56 -4.10
N GLU A 406 20.29 20.80 -3.77
CA GLU A 406 20.09 21.95 -4.65
C GLU A 406 20.91 21.82 -5.94
N ARG A 407 22.14 21.32 -5.84
CA ARG A 407 22.97 21.05 -7.02
C ARG A 407 22.35 20.00 -7.94
N ALA A 408 21.87 18.89 -7.39
CA ALA A 408 21.20 17.85 -8.18
C ALA A 408 19.96 18.37 -8.91
N ARG A 409 19.23 19.32 -8.30
CA ARG A 409 18.04 19.95 -8.88
C ARG A 409 18.36 21.01 -9.94
N ALA A 410 19.49 21.71 -9.80
CA ALA A 410 19.97 22.63 -10.83
C ALA A 410 20.38 21.88 -12.10
N GLU A 411 20.77 20.61 -11.95
CA GLU A 411 21.09 19.69 -13.04
C GLU A 411 19.85 18.93 -13.52
N LYS A 412 19.96 18.27 -14.68
CA LYS A 412 18.90 17.36 -15.14
C LYS A 412 18.94 16.11 -14.27
N LEU A 413 17.96 15.93 -13.38
CA LEU A 413 17.91 14.80 -12.42
C LEU A 413 18.10 13.41 -13.07
N GLN A 414 17.62 13.23 -14.31
CA GLN A 414 17.75 11.97 -15.04
C GLN A 414 19.12 11.77 -15.73
N SER A 415 19.94 12.81 -15.81
CA SER A 415 21.27 12.71 -16.41
C SER A 415 22.28 12.13 -15.42
N SER A 416 23.32 11.49 -15.97
CA SER A 416 24.45 11.00 -15.18
C SER A 416 25.35 12.17 -14.76
N PRO A 417 25.83 12.19 -13.49
CA PRO A 417 26.81 13.17 -13.05
C PRO A 417 28.13 12.98 -13.81
N SER A 418 28.94 14.04 -13.87
CA SER A 418 30.31 13.93 -14.38
C SER A 418 31.14 13.00 -13.48
N PRO A 419 32.24 12.40 -13.98
CA PRO A 419 33.13 11.60 -13.13
C PRO A 419 33.66 12.36 -11.91
N GLU A 420 33.96 13.65 -12.08
CA GLU A 420 34.41 14.55 -11.00
C GLU A 420 33.32 14.75 -9.94
N ASP A 421 32.07 14.95 -10.36
CA ASP A 421 30.95 15.12 -9.42
C ASP A 421 30.61 13.83 -8.68
N ALA A 422 30.66 12.70 -9.37
CA ALA A 422 30.45 11.39 -8.77
C ALA A 422 31.54 11.08 -7.73
N GLU A 423 32.80 11.42 -8.02
CA GLU A 423 33.91 11.28 -7.07
C GLU A 423 33.76 12.22 -5.88
N ALA A 424 33.50 13.51 -6.12
CA ALA A 424 33.29 14.49 -5.06
C ALA A 424 32.12 14.10 -4.13
N PHE A 425 31.05 13.52 -4.69
CA PHE A 425 29.93 13.02 -3.89
C PHE A 425 30.32 11.82 -3.02
N ARG A 426 31.04 10.84 -3.58
CA ARG A 426 31.55 9.67 -2.81
C ARG A 426 32.51 10.09 -1.70
N ASP A 427 33.41 11.03 -1.99
CA ASP A 427 34.34 11.57 -1.01
C ASP A 427 33.62 12.28 0.14
N TRP A 428 32.57 13.03 -0.18
CA TRP A 428 31.72 13.65 0.83
C TRP A 428 31.04 12.61 1.74
N LEU A 429 30.46 11.54 1.18
CA LEU A 429 29.88 10.44 1.96
C LEU A 429 30.92 9.76 2.86
N ALA A 430 32.11 9.49 2.33
CA ALA A 430 33.21 8.88 3.07
C ALA A 430 33.75 9.79 4.20
N ALA A 431 33.79 11.10 3.97
CA ALA A 431 34.14 12.08 4.99
C ALA A 431 33.08 12.16 6.09
N LEU A 432 31.79 12.18 5.71
CA LEU A 432 30.66 12.17 6.64
C LEU A 432 30.66 10.93 7.52
N ALA A 433 30.89 9.75 6.95
CA ALA A 433 30.93 8.47 7.67
C ALA A 433 32.01 8.41 8.76
N LYS A 434 33.00 9.30 8.75
CA LYS A 434 34.07 9.42 9.76
C LYS A 434 33.73 10.41 10.88
N ARG A 435 32.58 11.11 10.82
CA ARG A 435 32.18 12.16 11.78
C ARG A 435 31.49 11.64 13.04
N ASP A 436 32.04 10.60 13.65
CA ASP A 436 31.55 10.10 14.94
C ASP A 436 31.70 11.13 16.07
N ASP A 437 32.61 12.10 15.91
CA ASP A 437 32.77 13.25 16.81
C ASP A 437 31.48 14.07 16.96
N LEU A 438 30.65 14.11 15.91
CA LEU A 438 29.40 14.88 15.90
C LEU A 438 28.18 14.02 16.24
N LEU A 439 28.22 12.74 15.94
CA LEU A 439 27.04 11.87 15.93
C LEU A 439 27.01 10.86 17.09
N SER A 440 28.13 10.62 17.77
CA SER A 440 28.17 9.64 18.88
C SER A 440 27.56 10.19 20.18
N ALA A 441 26.27 9.94 20.37
CA ALA A 441 25.70 9.98 21.71
C ALA A 441 26.05 8.66 22.42
N HIS A 442 26.81 8.71 23.51
CA HIS A 442 27.07 7.57 24.43
C HIS A 442 28.15 6.54 24.02
N GLY A 443 29.15 6.92 23.22
CA GLY A 443 30.34 6.06 23.00
C GLY A 443 30.13 4.85 22.09
N ASN A 444 28.98 4.75 21.42
CA ASN A 444 28.80 3.80 20.33
C ASN A 444 29.58 4.29 19.10
N ARG A 445 30.60 3.54 18.70
CA ARG A 445 31.39 3.80 17.49
C ARG A 445 30.56 3.46 16.25
N ASN A 446 30.87 4.06 15.11
CA ASN A 446 30.25 3.84 13.81
C ASN A 446 28.82 4.40 13.65
N GLN A 447 28.43 5.39 14.46
CA GLN A 447 27.10 6.03 14.30
C GLN A 447 26.99 6.82 13.00
N ALA A 448 28.08 7.48 12.59
CA ALA A 448 28.14 8.23 11.36
C ALA A 448 28.15 7.32 10.13
N LEU A 449 28.94 6.24 10.18
CA LEU A 449 28.97 5.23 9.13
C LEU A 449 27.60 4.53 8.98
N SER A 450 27.00 4.11 10.10
CA SER A 450 25.67 3.52 10.13
C SER A 450 24.62 4.47 9.56
N LEU A 451 24.70 5.77 9.86
CA LEU A 451 23.80 6.78 9.29
C LEU A 451 23.91 6.81 7.75
N VAL A 452 25.12 6.89 7.21
CA VAL A 452 25.36 6.93 5.76
C VAL A 452 24.88 5.66 5.08
N ASN A 453 25.28 4.50 5.59
CA ASN A 453 24.91 3.20 5.00
C ASN A 453 23.40 2.93 5.12
N THR A 454 22.75 3.38 6.21
CA THR A 454 21.29 3.30 6.35
C THR A 454 20.58 4.19 5.31
N ALA A 455 21.06 5.42 5.11
CA ALA A 455 20.47 6.32 4.11
C ALA A 455 20.61 5.73 2.70
N LEU A 456 21.80 5.25 2.34
CA LEU A 456 22.04 4.55 1.07
C LEU A 456 21.13 3.32 0.93
N GLY A 457 21.02 2.49 1.98
CA GLY A 457 20.18 1.31 1.98
C GLY A 457 18.69 1.62 1.73
N LYS A 458 18.18 2.73 2.29
CA LYS A 458 16.78 3.13 2.11
C LYS A 458 16.46 3.55 0.67
N VAL A 459 17.38 4.21 -0.04
CA VAL A 459 17.07 4.85 -1.34
C VAL A 459 17.82 4.28 -2.55
N ALA A 460 18.79 3.38 -2.37
CA ALA A 460 19.56 2.83 -3.49
C ALA A 460 18.67 2.10 -4.51
N ALA A 461 17.84 1.16 -4.04
CA ALA A 461 16.92 0.43 -4.90
C ALA A 461 15.94 1.37 -5.60
N LEU A 462 15.39 2.35 -4.86
CA LEU A 462 14.52 3.39 -5.39
C LEU A 462 15.17 4.16 -6.56
N SER A 463 16.44 4.55 -6.40
CA SER A 463 17.17 5.28 -7.45
C SER A 463 17.44 4.45 -8.70
N VAL A 464 17.66 3.14 -8.54
CA VAL A 464 17.79 2.18 -9.65
C VAL A 464 16.46 1.98 -10.36
N GLU A 465 15.39 1.71 -9.61
CA GLU A 465 14.02 1.53 -10.12
C GLU A 465 13.54 2.75 -10.91
N GLN A 466 13.85 3.96 -10.44
CA GLN A 466 13.51 5.19 -11.15
C GLN A 466 14.28 5.31 -12.46
N ALA A 467 15.60 5.11 -12.44
CA ALA A 467 16.41 5.17 -13.65
C ALA A 467 15.98 4.13 -14.70
N LEU A 468 15.66 2.90 -14.28
CA LEU A 468 15.18 1.84 -15.19
C LEU A 468 13.85 2.21 -15.86
N ARG A 469 12.91 2.81 -15.11
CA ARG A 469 11.62 3.25 -15.67
C ARG A 469 11.77 4.40 -16.66
N GLU A 470 12.62 5.36 -16.33
CA GLU A 470 12.91 6.53 -17.17
C GLU A 470 13.74 6.15 -18.42
N GLY A 471 14.62 5.16 -18.30
CA GLY A 471 15.44 4.63 -19.40
C GLY A 471 16.72 5.41 -19.62
N GLY A 472 17.07 5.62 -20.89
CA GLY A 472 18.20 6.48 -21.25
C GLY A 472 19.60 5.95 -20.88
N GLY A 473 20.56 6.88 -20.80
CA GLY A 473 21.96 6.56 -20.50
C GLY A 473 22.19 6.12 -19.07
N GLN A 474 21.42 6.67 -18.13
CA GLN A 474 21.44 6.34 -16.71
C GLN A 474 20.99 4.90 -16.44
N ALA A 475 19.95 4.40 -17.13
CA ALA A 475 19.55 2.99 -17.01
C ALA A 475 20.65 2.05 -17.54
N ARG A 476 21.31 2.43 -18.65
CA ARG A 476 22.40 1.65 -19.26
C ARG A 476 23.68 1.64 -18.41
N ALA A 477 23.84 2.63 -17.53
CA ALA A 477 24.98 2.71 -16.61
C ALA A 477 24.83 1.78 -15.39
N ILE A 478 23.64 1.18 -15.19
CA ILE A 478 23.39 0.28 -14.07
C ILE A 478 23.86 -1.13 -14.46
N PRO A 479 24.77 -1.75 -13.70
CA PRO A 479 25.20 -3.12 -13.97
C PRO A 479 24.05 -4.12 -13.87
N ASN A 480 24.04 -5.15 -14.71
CA ASN A 480 23.02 -6.21 -14.70
C ASN A 480 22.86 -6.85 -13.32
N GLU A 481 23.96 -7.05 -12.59
CA GLU A 481 23.92 -7.58 -11.22
C GLU A 481 23.08 -6.69 -10.29
N ALA A 482 23.21 -5.36 -10.38
CA ALA A 482 22.41 -4.45 -9.58
C ALA A 482 20.92 -4.51 -9.99
N VAL A 483 20.63 -4.68 -11.29
CA VAL A 483 19.26 -4.90 -11.78
C VAL A 483 18.66 -6.20 -11.21
N GLU A 484 19.40 -7.30 -11.25
CA GLU A 484 18.96 -8.60 -10.71
C GLU A 484 18.70 -8.53 -9.19
N ARG A 485 19.56 -7.83 -8.44
CA ARG A 485 19.38 -7.65 -6.99
C ARG A 485 18.18 -6.76 -6.66
N VAL A 486 17.84 -5.79 -7.51
CA VAL A 486 16.59 -4.99 -7.37
C VAL A 486 15.36 -5.81 -7.79
N ALA A 487 15.47 -6.72 -8.75
CA ALA A 487 14.37 -7.57 -9.20
C ALA A 487 13.69 -8.32 -8.06
N THR A 488 14.42 -8.67 -7.00
CA THR A 488 13.90 -9.30 -5.78
C THR A 488 12.74 -8.53 -5.14
N ARG A 489 12.75 -7.20 -5.27
CA ARG A 489 11.68 -6.31 -4.78
C ARG A 489 10.45 -6.34 -5.66
N HIS A 490 10.52 -6.95 -6.86
CA HIS A 490 9.47 -7.04 -7.87
C HIS A 490 8.92 -8.46 -8.06
N THR A 491 9.73 -9.48 -7.79
CA THR A 491 9.41 -10.89 -8.05
C THR A 491 8.85 -11.64 -6.83
N GLY A 492 8.75 -11.01 -5.66
CA GLY A 492 8.17 -11.62 -4.47
C GLY A 492 6.63 -11.67 -4.49
N MET A 493 6.05 -12.40 -3.53
CA MET A 493 4.62 -12.36 -3.27
C MET A 493 4.24 -10.98 -2.72
N LEU A 494 3.51 -10.21 -3.53
CA LEU A 494 3.16 -8.82 -3.20
C LEU A 494 1.86 -8.71 -2.41
N GLY A 495 1.07 -9.79 -2.38
CA GLY A 495 -0.26 -9.79 -1.79
C GLY A 495 -1.32 -9.05 -2.62
N HIS A 496 -0.94 -8.36 -3.71
CA HIS A 496 -1.91 -7.75 -4.62
C HIS A 496 -2.74 -8.83 -5.32
N GLN A 497 -4.03 -8.86 -5.04
CA GLN A 497 -4.90 -9.92 -5.54
C GLN A 497 -6.31 -9.40 -5.86
N MET A 498 -6.96 -10.00 -6.85
CA MET A 498 -8.37 -9.79 -7.20
C MET A 498 -9.15 -11.08 -6.98
N LEU A 499 -10.35 -10.98 -6.38
CA LEU A 499 -11.16 -12.12 -5.92
C LEU A 499 -10.48 -12.96 -4.82
N GLY A 500 -11.13 -14.06 -4.45
CA GLY A 500 -10.70 -14.97 -3.38
C GLY A 500 -10.91 -14.43 -1.96
N LEU A 501 -10.16 -15.02 -1.03
CA LEU A 501 -10.17 -14.68 0.38
C LEU A 501 -9.23 -13.50 0.64
N GLY A 502 -9.77 -12.37 1.07
CA GLY A 502 -8.97 -11.21 1.46
C GLY A 502 -8.18 -11.44 2.74
N ALA A 503 -7.02 -10.80 2.85
CA ALA A 503 -6.20 -10.88 4.06
C ALA A 503 -6.98 -10.36 5.27
N ILE A 504 -7.10 -11.18 6.33
CA ILE A 504 -7.75 -10.79 7.58
C ILE A 504 -6.67 -10.21 8.51
N MET A 505 -6.29 -8.96 8.24
CA MET A 505 -5.55 -8.15 9.23
C MET A 505 -6.58 -7.36 10.04
N ALA A 506 -6.45 -7.39 11.37
CA ALA A 506 -7.42 -6.85 12.35
C ALA A 506 -8.25 -5.64 11.83
N GLY A 507 -9.57 -5.62 12.07
CA GLY A 507 -10.47 -4.56 11.59
C GLY A 507 -11.84 -5.08 11.15
N GLU A 508 -12.55 -4.32 10.31
CA GLU A 508 -13.91 -4.61 9.85
C GLU A 508 -14.02 -5.59 8.68
N ALA A 509 -12.91 -5.99 8.04
CA ALA A 509 -12.91 -6.92 6.91
C ALA A 509 -13.68 -8.23 7.11
N PRO A 510 -13.68 -8.86 8.30
CA PRO A 510 -14.50 -10.04 8.55
C PRO A 510 -15.99 -9.82 8.27
N THR A 511 -16.50 -8.60 8.47
CA THR A 511 -17.93 -8.28 8.24
C THR A 511 -18.29 -8.19 6.77
N TYR A 512 -17.37 -7.70 5.92
CA TYR A 512 -17.60 -7.61 4.47
C TYR A 512 -17.50 -8.97 3.81
N ALA A 513 -16.55 -9.82 4.24
CA ALA A 513 -16.34 -11.15 3.68
C ALA A 513 -17.57 -12.07 3.74
N GLU A 514 -18.49 -11.86 4.69
CA GLU A 514 -19.74 -12.63 4.79
C GLU A 514 -20.75 -12.33 3.66
N ARG A 515 -20.71 -11.11 3.09
CA ARG A 515 -21.77 -10.61 2.19
C ARG A 515 -21.26 -10.08 0.85
N HIS A 516 -19.97 -9.78 0.76
CA HIS A 516 -19.33 -9.15 -0.38
C HIS A 516 -18.28 -10.07 -0.99
N VAL A 517 -17.98 -9.79 -2.25
CA VAL A 517 -16.83 -10.34 -2.96
C VAL A 517 -15.69 -9.34 -2.84
N LEU A 518 -14.48 -9.81 -2.54
CA LEU A 518 -13.27 -9.00 -2.66
C LEU A 518 -13.04 -8.72 -4.15
N LEU A 519 -13.19 -7.46 -4.57
CA LEU A 519 -12.89 -7.08 -5.94
C LEU A 519 -11.37 -7.00 -6.16
N ILE A 520 -10.65 -6.29 -5.29
CA ILE A 520 -9.18 -6.28 -5.29
C ILE A 520 -8.66 -5.90 -3.90
N GLN A 521 -7.50 -6.41 -3.53
CA GLN A 521 -6.71 -5.91 -2.41
C GLN A 521 -5.34 -5.44 -2.90
N LEU A 522 -4.86 -4.34 -2.31
CA LEU A 522 -3.58 -3.71 -2.60
C LEU A 522 -2.80 -3.57 -1.29
N HIS A 523 -1.64 -4.20 -1.22
CA HIS A 523 -0.77 -4.21 -0.05
C HIS A 523 0.28 -3.11 -0.09
N ASP A 524 1.04 -2.96 1.00
CA ASP A 524 2.31 -2.25 0.98
C ASP A 524 3.20 -2.74 -0.16
N ASP A 525 3.74 -1.81 -0.93
CA ASP A 525 4.59 -2.09 -2.07
C ASP A 525 5.62 -0.98 -2.23
N ALA A 526 6.83 -1.27 -1.80
CA ALA A 526 7.90 -0.29 -1.76
C ALA A 526 8.34 0.21 -3.15
N ALA A 527 8.13 -0.54 -4.23
CA ALA A 527 8.45 -0.04 -5.59
C ALA A 527 7.29 0.73 -6.22
N LEU A 528 6.06 0.55 -5.71
CA LEU A 528 4.91 1.43 -5.98
C LEU A 528 4.87 2.67 -5.08
N TRP A 529 5.79 2.75 -4.10
CA TRP A 529 5.79 3.72 -3.00
C TRP A 529 4.52 3.67 -2.14
N TRP A 530 3.91 2.50 -2.04
CA TRP A 530 2.76 2.23 -1.20
C TRP A 530 3.24 1.83 0.19
N ALA A 531 2.90 2.65 1.18
CA ALA A 531 3.24 2.47 2.58
C ALA A 531 1.97 2.67 3.42
N PHE A 532 1.12 1.64 3.47
CA PHE A 532 -0.13 1.58 4.21
C PHE A 532 0.07 1.07 5.65
N GLY A 533 1.31 0.94 6.13
CA GLY A 533 1.64 0.67 7.52
C GLY A 533 1.47 -0.79 7.93
N GLY A 534 1.80 -1.72 7.04
CA GLY A 534 1.62 -3.16 7.24
C GLY A 534 0.18 -3.62 7.02
N GLY A 535 -0.62 -2.81 6.31
CA GLY A 535 -2.01 -3.08 6.00
C GLY A 535 -2.26 -3.41 4.53
N ALA A 536 -3.53 -3.53 4.16
CA ALA A 536 -3.98 -3.60 2.78
C ALA A 536 -5.23 -2.74 2.57
N TRP A 537 -5.33 -2.11 1.41
CA TRP A 537 -6.56 -1.50 0.93
C TRP A 537 -7.37 -2.54 0.18
N GLN A 538 -8.60 -2.79 0.62
CA GLN A 538 -9.49 -3.80 0.06
C GLN A 538 -10.76 -3.16 -0.50
N TYR A 539 -11.05 -3.47 -1.76
CA TYR A 539 -12.24 -3.05 -2.47
C TYR A 539 -13.24 -4.20 -2.45
N TRP A 540 -14.40 -4.01 -1.86
CA TRP A 540 -15.46 -5.00 -1.69
C TRP A 540 -16.71 -4.60 -2.47
N ILE A 541 -17.40 -5.57 -3.07
CA ILE A 541 -18.61 -5.33 -3.85
C ILE A 541 -19.64 -6.43 -3.59
N LEU A 542 -20.93 -6.09 -3.51
CA LEU A 542 -21.97 -7.10 -3.38
C LEU A 542 -22.01 -7.98 -4.65
N PRO A 543 -22.25 -9.29 -4.54
CA PRO A 543 -22.38 -10.17 -5.71
C PRO A 543 -23.41 -9.66 -6.73
N SER A 544 -24.53 -9.09 -6.26
CA SER A 544 -25.58 -8.51 -7.10
C SER A 544 -25.14 -7.23 -7.82
N ASP A 545 -24.26 -6.43 -7.20
CA ASP A 545 -23.72 -5.22 -7.82
C ASP A 545 -22.66 -5.56 -8.85
N LEU A 546 -21.79 -6.52 -8.54
CA LEU A 546 -20.81 -7.05 -9.47
C LEU A 546 -21.48 -7.64 -10.72
N ALA A 547 -22.51 -8.48 -10.54
CA ALA A 547 -23.29 -9.04 -11.64
C ALA A 547 -23.99 -7.95 -12.49
N ALA A 548 -24.43 -6.87 -11.86
CA ALA A 548 -25.04 -5.72 -12.52
C ALA A 548 -24.04 -4.66 -13.02
N ARG A 549 -22.73 -4.90 -12.86
CA ARG A 549 -21.62 -3.97 -13.21
C ARG A 549 -21.73 -2.59 -12.54
N ARG A 550 -22.27 -2.54 -11.32
CA ARG A 550 -22.40 -1.31 -10.51
C ARG A 550 -21.15 -1.07 -9.67
N PHE A 551 -20.03 -0.80 -10.33
CA PHE A 551 -18.75 -0.57 -9.67
C PHE A 551 -18.70 0.73 -8.85
N ASP A 552 -19.65 1.65 -9.08
CA ASP A 552 -19.94 2.80 -8.23
C ASP A 552 -20.39 2.42 -6.80
N ARG A 553 -20.76 1.15 -6.58
CA ARG A 553 -21.18 0.60 -5.28
C ARG A 553 -20.09 -0.16 -4.54
N THR A 554 -18.86 -0.13 -5.05
CA THR A 554 -17.72 -0.71 -4.33
C THR A 554 -17.47 0.05 -3.04
N VAL A 555 -17.13 -0.68 -1.97
CA VAL A 555 -16.70 -0.15 -0.67
C VAL A 555 -15.21 -0.39 -0.52
N LEU A 556 -14.47 0.64 -0.10
CA LEU A 556 -13.04 0.54 0.19
C LEU A 556 -12.82 0.58 1.69
N ILE A 557 -12.10 -0.42 2.19
CA ILE A 557 -11.68 -0.51 3.58
C ILE A 557 -10.17 -0.63 3.64
N TRP A 558 -9.58 -0.11 4.71
CA TRP A 558 -8.20 -0.40 5.06
C TRP A 558 -8.20 -1.48 6.15
N THR A 559 -7.41 -2.52 5.95
CA THR A 559 -7.18 -3.59 6.91
C THR A 559 -5.76 -3.51 7.44
N GLY A 560 -5.60 -3.34 8.74
CA GLY A 560 -4.29 -3.20 9.36
C GLY A 560 -4.42 -2.99 10.85
N ALA A 561 -3.37 -3.31 11.61
CA ALA A 561 -3.36 -2.99 13.03
C ALA A 561 -3.43 -1.47 13.16
N ALA A 562 -4.53 -0.95 13.72
CA ALA A 562 -4.63 0.46 14.05
C ALA A 562 -3.37 0.86 14.82
N GLN A 563 -2.59 1.79 14.28
CA GLN A 563 -1.45 2.36 15.01
C GLN A 563 -2.04 3.09 16.22
N GLY A 564 -1.92 2.46 17.40
CA GLY A 564 -2.44 2.95 18.67
C GLY A 564 -1.65 4.10 19.28
#